data_AF-A0A101F8V4-F1
#
_entry.id   AF-A0A101F8V4-F1
#
_cell.length_a   1.000
_cell.length_b   1.000
_cell.length_c   1.000
_cell.angle_alpha   90.00
_cell.angle_beta   90.00
_cell.angle_gamma   90.00
#
_symmetry.space_group_name_H-M   'P 1'
#
loop_
_entity.id
_entity.type
_entity.pdbx_description
1 polymer ?
#
loop_
_entity_poly.entity_id
_entity_poly.type
_entity_poly.pdbx_seq_one_letter_code
_entity_poly.pdbx_strand_id
1 'polypeptide(L)'
;MLNLLWVSLILGGILIAAWNGRISLVTETLFNSASEAVYVCFDLIGLMALWLGILEVAREAGLVRFLAKLMRPLARLLFPEVPPEHPALGAIIMNLSANVLGLGNAATPFGLKAMEELQKLNPRPDTASDAMCTFLTANTSCVTLIPATIIGVRVAAGSRNPVEIVGATIFATGTAMVLALTADYFWRTFFRSRFWGRK
;
A
#
# COMPACT_ATOMS: atom_id res chain seq x y z
N MET A 1 -14.34 9.58 -8.41
CA MET A 1 -13.10 10.39 -8.54
C MET A 1 -12.04 9.66 -9.36
N LEU A 2 -11.64 8.43 -9.01
CA LEU A 2 -10.62 7.67 -9.76
C LEU A 2 -10.98 7.40 -11.24
N ASN A 3 -12.24 7.00 -11.51
CA ASN A 3 -12.70 6.74 -12.88
C ASN A 3 -12.56 7.96 -13.79
N LEU A 4 -12.80 9.16 -13.25
CA LEU A 4 -12.71 10.41 -14.01
C LEU A 4 -11.24 10.73 -14.37
N LEU A 5 -10.31 10.41 -13.45
CA LEU A 5 -8.88 10.57 -13.64
C LEU A 5 -8.37 9.63 -14.75
N TRP A 6 -8.74 8.35 -14.71
CA TRP A 6 -8.39 7.39 -15.77
C TRP A 6 -8.92 7.80 -17.14
N VAL A 7 -10.19 8.18 -17.21
CA VAL A 7 -10.80 8.64 -18.46
C VAL A 7 -10.08 9.89 -18.98
N SER A 8 -9.73 10.83 -18.10
CA SER A 8 -9.00 12.04 -18.51
C SER A 8 -7.61 11.75 -19.09
N LEU A 9 -6.87 10.80 -18.52
CA LEU A 9 -5.56 10.39 -19.00
C LEU A 9 -5.65 9.70 -20.36
N ILE A 10 -6.60 8.77 -20.52
CA ILE A 10 -6.82 8.04 -21.77
C ILE A 10 -7.25 9.01 -22.88
N LEU A 11 -8.24 9.85 -22.61
CA LEU A 11 -8.70 10.86 -23.58
C LEU A 11 -7.59 11.86 -23.94
N GLY A 12 -6.82 12.32 -22.95
CA GLY A 12 -5.67 13.20 -23.18
C GLY A 12 -4.64 12.56 -24.12
N GLY A 13 -4.30 11.29 -23.90
CA GLY A 13 -3.39 10.53 -24.77
C GLY A 13 -3.92 10.39 -26.21
N ILE A 14 -5.21 10.08 -26.37
CA ILE A 14 -5.87 9.98 -27.68
C ILE A 14 -5.86 11.33 -28.41
N LEU A 15 -6.18 12.42 -27.71
CA LEU A 15 -6.19 13.77 -28.28
C LEU A 15 -4.79 14.21 -28.75
N ILE A 16 -3.75 13.93 -27.96
CA ILE A 16 -2.36 14.23 -28.33
C ILE A 16 -1.93 13.39 -29.54
N ALA A 17 -2.31 12.11 -29.60
CA ALA A 17 -2.02 11.25 -30.75
C ALA A 17 -2.75 11.74 -32.01
N ALA A 18 -4.01 12.18 -31.88
CA ALA A 18 -4.79 12.78 -32.96
C ALA A 18 -4.15 14.08 -33.46
N TRP A 19 -3.75 14.97 -32.55
CA TRP A 19 -3.09 16.25 -32.89
C TRP A 19 -1.79 16.04 -33.65
N ASN A 20 -1.01 15.02 -33.29
CA ASN A 20 0.25 14.69 -33.96
C ASN A 20 0.05 13.86 -35.25
N GLY A 21 -1.19 13.59 -35.67
CA GLY A 21 -1.50 12.79 -36.87
C GLY A 21 -1.16 11.30 -36.75
N ARG A 22 -0.94 10.78 -35.54
CA ARG A 22 -0.51 9.39 -35.27
C ARG A 22 -1.62 8.56 -34.62
N ILE A 23 -2.87 8.72 -35.08
CA ILE A 23 -4.02 8.04 -34.47
C ILE A 23 -3.95 6.51 -34.57
N SER A 24 -3.30 5.98 -35.62
CA SER A 24 -3.07 4.55 -35.81
C SER A 24 -2.25 3.92 -34.67
N LEU A 25 -1.34 4.70 -34.07
CA LEU A 25 -0.54 4.28 -32.92
C LEU A 25 -1.43 3.91 -31.72
N VAL A 26 -2.56 4.61 -31.54
CA VAL A 26 -3.49 4.34 -30.44
C VAL A 26 -4.07 2.93 -30.56
N THR A 27 -4.56 2.58 -31.75
CA THR A 27 -5.15 1.27 -32.02
C THR A 27 -4.11 0.16 -31.88
N GLU A 28 -2.94 0.34 -32.48
CA GLU A 28 -1.84 -0.62 -32.38
C GLU A 28 -1.39 -0.86 -30.94
N THR A 29 -1.15 0.23 -30.18
CA THR A 29 -0.75 0.15 -28.77
C THR A 29 -1.81 -0.55 -27.93
N LEU A 30 -3.10 -0.29 -28.19
CA LEU A 30 -4.20 -0.91 -27.45
C LEU A 30 -4.22 -2.43 -27.61
N PHE A 31 -4.08 -2.94 -28.84
CA PHE A 31 -4.02 -4.39 -29.08
C PHE A 31 -2.73 -5.02 -28.56
N ASN A 32 -1.58 -4.37 -28.75
CA ASN A 32 -0.29 -4.87 -28.27
C ASN A 32 -0.28 -4.96 -26.73
N SER A 33 -0.71 -3.91 -26.03
CA SER A 33 -0.79 -3.91 -24.57
C SER A 33 -1.77 -4.96 -24.04
N ALA A 34 -2.89 -5.20 -24.74
CA ALA A 34 -3.83 -6.25 -24.35
C ALA A 34 -3.19 -7.65 -24.46
N SER A 35 -2.45 -7.94 -25.53
CA SER A 35 -1.75 -9.22 -25.67
C SER A 35 -0.60 -9.37 -24.68
N GLU A 36 0.21 -8.32 -24.50
CA GLU A 36 1.33 -8.29 -23.57
C GLU A 36 0.85 -8.55 -22.13
N ALA A 37 -0.27 -7.96 -21.72
CA ALA A 37 -0.85 -8.21 -20.42
C ALA A 37 -1.15 -9.70 -20.18
N VAL A 38 -1.63 -10.42 -21.20
CA VAL A 38 -1.91 -11.87 -21.11
C VAL A 38 -0.62 -12.67 -20.96
N TYR A 39 0.41 -12.37 -21.78
CA TYR A 39 1.72 -13.04 -21.67
C TYR A 39 2.35 -12.84 -20.29
N VAL A 40 2.37 -11.60 -19.80
CA VAL A 40 2.87 -11.27 -18.46
C VAL A 40 2.08 -12.03 -17.39
N CYS A 41 0.75 -12.13 -17.50
CA CYS A 41 -0.04 -12.92 -16.56
C CYS A 41 0.42 -14.39 -16.54
N PHE A 42 0.59 -15.02 -17.69
CA PHE A 42 1.03 -16.42 -17.77
C PHE A 42 2.42 -16.65 -17.18
N ASP A 43 3.37 -15.76 -17.45
CA ASP A 43 4.73 -15.83 -16.89
C ASP A 43 4.73 -15.66 -15.37
N LEU A 44 3.82 -14.85 -14.83
CA LEU A 44 3.73 -14.58 -13.40
C LEU A 44 3.02 -15.69 -12.60
N ILE A 45 2.07 -16.44 -13.19
CA ILE A 45 1.21 -17.38 -12.44
C ILE A 45 2.01 -18.37 -11.61
N GLY A 46 2.95 -19.11 -12.22
CA GLY A 46 3.69 -20.17 -11.53
C GLY A 46 4.56 -19.65 -10.40
N LEU A 47 5.30 -18.57 -10.67
CA LEU A 47 6.16 -17.92 -9.69
C LEU A 47 5.35 -17.31 -8.54
N MET A 48 4.25 -16.62 -8.84
CA MET A 48 3.37 -16.02 -7.84
C MET A 48 2.67 -17.08 -6.99
N ALA A 49 2.21 -18.18 -7.59
CA ALA A 49 1.62 -19.29 -6.84
C ALA A 49 2.60 -19.87 -5.81
N LEU A 50 3.87 -20.07 -6.21
CA LEU A 50 4.92 -20.54 -5.30
C LEU A 50 5.18 -19.54 -4.17
N TRP A 51 5.39 -18.26 -4.52
CA TRP A 51 5.71 -17.23 -3.53
C TRP A 51 4.56 -16.97 -2.56
N LEU A 52 3.34 -16.85 -3.06
CA LEU A 52 2.15 -16.69 -2.24
C LEU A 52 1.94 -17.92 -1.36
N GLY A 53 2.19 -19.13 -1.86
CA GLY A 53 2.14 -20.36 -1.06
C GLY A 53 3.15 -20.37 0.11
N ILE A 54 4.42 -19.98 -0.14
CA ILE A 54 5.44 -19.88 0.91
C ILE A 54 5.04 -18.83 1.96
N LEU A 55 4.54 -17.67 1.52
CA LEU A 55 4.08 -16.62 2.42
C LEU A 55 2.85 -17.05 3.22
N GLU A 56 1.98 -17.86 2.63
CA GLU A 56 0.81 -18.41 3.29
C GLU A 56 1.20 -19.43 4.38
N VAL A 57 2.17 -20.30 4.10
CA VAL A 57 2.76 -21.18 5.12
C VAL A 57 3.37 -20.36 6.25
N ALA A 58 4.07 -19.25 5.95
CA ALA A 58 4.61 -18.36 6.98
C ALA A 58 3.50 -17.68 7.82
N ARG A 59 2.39 -17.31 7.18
CA ARG A 59 1.19 -16.78 7.84
C ARG A 59 0.60 -17.80 8.80
N GLU A 60 0.42 -19.05 8.36
CA GLU A 60 -0.10 -20.15 9.17
C GLU A 60 0.83 -20.57 10.30
N ALA A 61 2.15 -20.56 10.06
CA ALA A 61 3.19 -20.77 11.07
C ALA A 61 3.21 -19.68 12.16
N GLY A 62 2.40 -18.64 12.01
CA GLY A 62 2.22 -17.60 13.03
C GLY A 62 3.16 -16.42 12.88
N LEU A 63 3.88 -16.28 11.76
CA LEU A 63 4.77 -15.13 11.53
C LEU A 63 4.01 -13.79 11.61
N VAL A 64 2.80 -13.74 11.05
CA VAL A 64 1.93 -12.56 11.15
C VAL A 64 1.53 -12.27 12.59
N ARG A 65 1.26 -13.30 13.41
CA ARG A 65 0.91 -13.12 14.83
C ARG A 65 2.11 -12.66 15.65
N PHE A 66 3.30 -13.15 15.31
CA PHE A 66 4.57 -12.73 15.90
C PHE A 66 4.87 -11.26 15.58
N LEU A 67 4.81 -10.88 14.30
CA LEU A 67 4.95 -9.49 13.86
C LEU A 67 3.88 -8.59 14.48
N ALA A 68 2.65 -9.08 14.60
CA ALA A 68 1.58 -8.34 15.24
C ALA A 68 1.90 -8.01 16.70
N LYS A 69 2.48 -8.96 17.45
CA LYS A 69 2.96 -8.70 18.82
C LYS A 69 4.11 -7.69 18.85
N LEU A 70 5.03 -7.78 17.90
CA LEU A 70 6.17 -6.86 17.78
C LEU A 70 5.72 -5.43 17.41
N MET A 71 4.70 -5.32 16.58
CA MET A 71 4.12 -4.04 16.15
C MET A 71 3.15 -3.43 17.17
N ARG A 72 2.63 -4.21 18.13
CA ARG A 72 1.73 -3.72 19.17
C ARG A 72 2.24 -2.49 19.94
N PRO A 73 3.50 -2.44 20.43
CA PRO A 73 4.03 -1.23 21.09
C PRO A 73 4.10 -0.03 20.13
N LEU A 74 4.53 -0.25 18.88
CA LEU A 74 4.59 0.82 17.87
C LEU A 74 3.20 1.36 17.52
N ALA A 75 2.21 0.48 17.35
CA ALA A 75 0.83 0.86 17.09
C ALA A 75 0.23 1.66 18.27
N ARG A 76 0.50 1.27 19.52
CA ARG A 76 0.05 2.05 20.69
C ARG A 76 0.66 3.44 20.73
N LEU A 77 1.91 3.59 20.31
CA LEU A 77 2.59 4.88 20.23
C LEU A 77 2.02 5.77 19.11
N LEU A 78 1.77 5.19 17.94
CA LEU A 78 1.27 5.91 16.76
C LEU A 78 -0.23 6.27 16.85
N PHE A 79 -1.02 5.49 17.58
CA PHE A 79 -2.47 5.65 17.69
C PHE A 79 -2.92 5.88 19.15
N PRO A 80 -2.51 6.99 19.80
CA PRO A 80 -2.83 7.25 21.20
C PRO A 80 -4.33 7.46 21.47
N GLU A 81 -5.11 7.87 20.46
CA GLU A 81 -6.55 8.10 20.55
C GLU A 81 -7.39 6.81 20.47
N VAL A 82 -6.76 5.68 20.09
CA VAL A 82 -7.44 4.39 19.94
C VAL A 82 -7.30 3.60 21.24
N PRO A 83 -8.41 3.15 21.88
CA PRO A 83 -8.33 2.37 23.10
C PRO A 83 -7.52 1.07 22.91
N PRO A 84 -6.68 0.65 23.87
CA PRO A 84 -5.75 -0.48 23.70
C PRO A 84 -6.39 -1.84 23.37
N GLU A 85 -7.66 -2.02 23.72
CA GLU A 85 -8.45 -3.23 23.49
C GLU A 85 -9.50 -3.05 22.38
N HIS A 86 -9.48 -1.91 21.67
CA HIS A 86 -10.42 -1.67 20.57
C HIS A 86 -10.05 -2.50 19.32
N PRO A 87 -11.03 -3.10 18.61
CA PRO A 87 -10.79 -3.89 17.39
C PRO A 87 -10.00 -3.17 16.30
N ALA A 88 -10.11 -1.84 16.23
CA ALA A 88 -9.33 -1.00 15.31
C ALA A 88 -7.82 -1.26 15.40
N LEU A 89 -7.28 -1.36 16.62
CA LEU A 89 -5.85 -1.55 16.81
C LEU A 89 -5.38 -2.91 16.27
N GLY A 90 -6.19 -3.96 16.47
CA GLY A 90 -5.93 -5.29 15.92
C GLY A 90 -5.92 -5.28 14.39
N ALA A 91 -6.91 -4.64 13.75
CA ALA A 91 -6.99 -4.53 12.29
C ALA A 91 -5.82 -3.74 11.69
N ILE A 92 -5.41 -2.63 12.32
CA ILE A 92 -4.24 -1.84 11.92
C ILE A 92 -2.97 -2.69 11.98
N ILE A 93 -2.75 -3.39 13.10
CA ILE A 93 -1.57 -4.23 13.30
C ILE A 93 -1.52 -5.34 12.24
N MET A 94 -2.65 -5.96 11.93
CA MET A 94 -2.75 -7.01 10.90
C MET A 94 -2.45 -6.46 9.51
N ASN A 95 -2.98 -5.29 9.16
CA ASN A 95 -2.71 -4.62 7.89
C ASN A 95 -1.20 -4.30 7.74
N LEU A 96 -0.60 -3.64 8.73
CA LEU A 96 0.82 -3.27 8.69
C LEU A 96 1.70 -4.52 8.63
N SER A 97 1.40 -5.56 9.42
CA SER A 97 2.15 -6.81 9.41
C SER A 97 2.07 -7.51 8.04
N ALA A 98 0.90 -7.50 7.39
CA ALA A 98 0.74 -8.05 6.05
C ALA A 98 1.56 -7.26 5.01
N ASN A 99 1.53 -5.92 5.04
CA ASN A 99 2.32 -5.10 4.13
C ASN A 99 3.84 -5.27 4.32
N VAL A 100 4.30 -5.41 5.56
CA VAL A 100 5.71 -5.68 5.88
C VAL A 100 6.20 -6.98 5.25
N LEU A 101 5.34 -8.00 5.21
CA LEU A 101 5.63 -9.28 4.57
C LEU A 101 5.41 -9.29 3.05
N GLY A 102 4.96 -8.18 2.46
CA GLY A 102 4.61 -8.12 1.03
C GLY A 102 3.29 -8.81 0.67
N LEU A 103 2.45 -9.09 1.65
CA LEU A 103 1.11 -9.68 1.48
C LEU A 103 0.06 -8.59 1.16
N GLY A 104 0.32 -7.75 0.15
CA GLY A 104 -0.53 -6.59 -0.16
C GLY A 104 -2.00 -6.95 -0.41
N ASN A 105 -2.26 -8.08 -1.05
CA ASN A 105 -3.62 -8.58 -1.29
C ASN A 105 -4.38 -8.91 0.01
N ALA A 106 -3.68 -9.41 1.03
CA ALA A 106 -4.26 -9.65 2.35
C ALA A 106 -4.34 -8.37 3.19
N ALA A 107 -3.47 -7.40 2.96
CA ALA A 107 -3.45 -6.14 3.70
C ALA A 107 -4.70 -5.29 3.43
N THR A 108 -5.18 -5.22 2.18
CA THR A 108 -6.34 -4.41 1.77
C THR A 108 -7.62 -4.67 2.61
N PRO A 109 -8.11 -5.92 2.78
CA PRO A 109 -9.29 -6.16 3.60
C PRO A 109 -9.09 -5.79 5.08
N PHE A 110 -7.89 -6.03 5.64
CA PHE A 110 -7.58 -5.57 7.00
C PHE A 110 -7.54 -4.04 7.10
N GLY A 111 -7.10 -3.35 6.05
CA GLY A 111 -7.04 -1.89 6.00
C GLY A 111 -8.41 -1.26 5.91
N LEU A 112 -9.32 -1.81 5.08
CA LEU A 112 -10.72 -1.38 5.06
C LEU A 112 -11.38 -1.61 6.42
N LYS A 113 -11.12 -2.77 7.04
CA LYS A 113 -11.65 -3.06 8.38
C LYS A 113 -11.11 -2.10 9.44
N ALA A 114 -9.82 -1.78 9.39
CA ALA A 114 -9.22 -0.77 10.26
C ALA A 114 -9.89 0.59 10.10
N MET A 115 -10.12 1.04 8.86
CA MET A 115 -10.81 2.31 8.59
C MET A 115 -12.26 2.31 9.08
N GLU A 116 -13.00 1.23 8.91
CA GLU A 116 -14.36 1.09 9.47
C GLU A 116 -14.37 1.21 11.00
N GLU A 117 -13.45 0.52 11.69
CA GLU A 117 -13.39 0.55 13.15
C GLU A 117 -12.88 1.90 13.67
N LEU A 118 -11.97 2.57 12.96
CA LEU A 118 -11.55 3.93 13.26
C LEU A 118 -12.69 4.95 13.05
N GLN A 119 -13.52 4.74 12.04
CA GLN A 119 -14.66 5.61 11.76
C GLN A 119 -15.72 5.54 12.87
N LYS A 120 -15.89 4.39 13.54
CA LYS A 120 -16.78 4.28 14.72
C LYS A 120 -16.30 5.12 15.91
N LEU A 121 -15.00 5.33 16.02
CA LEU A 121 -14.38 6.17 17.05
C LEU A 121 -14.31 7.65 16.63
N ASN A 122 -14.69 7.97 15.38
CA ASN A 122 -14.56 9.30 14.84
C ASN A 122 -15.72 10.20 15.33
N PRO A 123 -15.45 11.26 16.11
CA PRO A 123 -16.49 12.16 16.57
C PRO A 123 -17.11 13.01 15.44
N ARG A 124 -16.45 13.08 14.27
CA ARG A 124 -16.92 13.84 13.09
C ARG A 124 -16.88 12.96 11.85
N PRO A 125 -17.96 12.23 11.54
CA PRO A 125 -17.96 11.23 10.47
C PRO A 125 -17.58 11.77 9.09
N ASP A 126 -17.90 13.03 8.80
CA ASP A 126 -17.62 13.68 7.51
C ASP A 126 -16.17 14.17 7.36
N THR A 127 -15.32 14.01 8.37
CA THR A 127 -13.92 14.45 8.35
C THR A 127 -13.01 13.35 8.86
N ALA A 128 -11.91 13.06 8.16
CA ALA A 128 -10.96 12.06 8.61
C ALA A 128 -10.38 12.41 9.99
N SER A 129 -10.39 11.43 10.90
CA SER A 129 -9.74 11.58 12.20
C SER A 129 -8.23 11.51 12.09
N ASP A 130 -7.54 11.98 13.12
CA ASP A 130 -6.10 11.86 13.26
C ASP A 130 -5.68 10.37 13.15
N ALA A 131 -6.32 9.46 13.88
CA ALA A 131 -6.02 8.04 13.73
C ALA A 131 -6.16 7.53 12.27
N MET A 132 -7.18 7.99 11.52
CA MET A 132 -7.34 7.60 10.10
C MET A 132 -6.22 8.16 9.21
N CYS A 133 -5.82 9.41 9.42
CA CYS A 133 -4.71 10.03 8.67
C CYS A 133 -3.37 9.34 8.95
N THR A 134 -3.04 8.99 10.20
CA THR A 134 -1.80 8.25 10.50
C THR A 134 -1.83 6.88 9.87
N PHE A 135 -2.98 6.20 9.95
CA PHE A 135 -3.11 4.87 9.37
C PHE A 135 -2.91 4.89 7.86
N LEU A 136 -3.52 5.87 7.17
CA LEU A 136 -3.33 6.05 5.74
C LEU A 136 -1.87 6.38 5.39
N THR A 137 -1.23 7.27 6.15
CA THR A 137 0.19 7.60 5.97
C THR A 137 1.05 6.36 6.13
N ALA A 138 0.88 5.61 7.23
CA ALA A 138 1.64 4.40 7.53
C ALA A 138 1.47 3.32 6.45
N ASN A 139 0.23 3.13 5.97
CA ASN A 139 -0.08 2.16 4.92
C ASN A 139 0.51 2.57 3.56
N THR A 140 0.50 3.87 3.24
CA THR A 140 1.06 4.40 1.98
C THR A 140 2.58 4.34 1.96
N SER A 141 3.23 4.61 3.09
CA SER A 141 4.69 4.61 3.24
C SER A 141 5.22 3.29 3.80
N CYS A 142 4.45 2.21 3.78
CA CYS A 142 4.79 0.99 4.52
C CYS A 142 6.13 0.41 4.06
N VAL A 143 6.97 0.02 5.03
CA VAL A 143 8.16 -0.78 4.73
C VAL A 143 7.73 -2.15 4.21
N THR A 144 8.37 -2.64 3.14
CA THR A 144 8.12 -3.98 2.60
C THR A 144 9.43 -4.75 2.59
N LEU A 145 9.52 -5.79 3.44
CA LEU A 145 10.72 -6.63 3.55
C LEU A 145 10.88 -7.56 2.35
N ILE A 146 9.77 -8.09 1.85
CA ILE A 146 9.75 -9.04 0.74
C ILE A 146 8.87 -8.45 -0.36
N PRO A 147 9.44 -7.72 -1.34
CA PRO A 147 8.69 -7.14 -2.45
C PRO A 147 8.37 -8.21 -3.51
N ALA A 148 7.66 -9.27 -3.12
CA ALA A 148 7.40 -10.45 -3.95
C ALA A 148 6.76 -10.07 -5.29
N THR A 149 5.79 -9.15 -5.30
CA THR A 149 5.13 -8.68 -6.52
C THR A 149 6.11 -8.03 -7.50
N ILE A 150 7.01 -7.15 -7.04
CA ILE A 150 7.98 -6.47 -7.91
C ILE A 150 9.06 -7.46 -8.37
N ILE A 151 9.48 -8.40 -7.52
CA ILE A 151 10.36 -9.49 -7.94
C ILE A 151 9.70 -10.28 -9.07
N GLY A 152 8.41 -10.61 -8.94
CA GLY A 152 7.63 -11.27 -9.98
C GLY A 152 7.63 -10.49 -11.28
N VAL A 153 7.26 -9.20 -11.24
CA VAL A 153 7.27 -8.31 -12.42
C VAL A 153 8.65 -8.27 -13.07
N ARG A 154 9.73 -8.22 -12.27
CA ARG A 154 11.10 -8.25 -12.81
C ARG A 154 11.44 -9.58 -13.49
N VAL A 155 10.97 -10.71 -12.96
CA VAL A 155 11.14 -12.02 -13.64
C VAL A 155 10.41 -12.02 -14.97
N ALA A 156 9.15 -11.60 -15.01
CA ALA A 156 8.36 -11.54 -16.24
C ALA A 156 8.98 -10.58 -17.28
N ALA A 157 9.61 -9.50 -16.83
CA ALA A 157 10.35 -8.58 -17.70
C ALA A 157 11.75 -9.08 -18.12
N GLY A 158 12.14 -10.31 -17.77
CA GLY A 158 13.43 -10.89 -18.16
C GLY A 158 14.66 -10.34 -17.40
N SER A 159 14.47 -9.77 -16.20
CA SER A 159 15.57 -9.25 -15.37
C SER A 159 16.58 -10.34 -15.01
N ARG A 160 17.87 -10.08 -15.25
CA ARG A 160 18.98 -10.99 -14.89
C ARG A 160 19.04 -11.32 -13.39
N ASN A 161 18.84 -10.30 -12.53
CA ASN A 161 18.83 -10.45 -11.07
C ASN A 161 17.55 -9.84 -10.47
N PRO A 162 16.41 -10.55 -10.48
CA PRO A 162 15.14 -10.01 -10.00
C PRO A 162 15.13 -9.62 -8.52
N VAL A 163 15.98 -10.25 -7.70
CA VAL A 163 16.04 -10.08 -6.24
C VAL A 163 16.99 -8.96 -5.80
N GLU A 164 17.83 -8.42 -6.69
CA GLU A 164 18.84 -7.41 -6.32
C GLU A 164 18.22 -6.13 -5.71
N ILE A 165 16.95 -5.86 -6.04
CA ILE A 165 16.22 -4.70 -5.55
C ILE A 165 15.86 -4.76 -4.07
N VAL A 166 15.89 -5.93 -3.43
CA VAL A 166 15.33 -6.10 -2.08
C VAL A 166 15.97 -5.13 -1.09
N GLY A 167 17.29 -5.00 -1.10
CA GLY A 167 18.00 -4.07 -0.22
C GLY A 167 17.63 -2.60 -0.47
N ALA A 168 17.58 -2.19 -1.74
CA ALA A 168 17.19 -0.84 -2.13
C ALA A 168 15.73 -0.54 -1.75
N THR A 169 14.82 -1.51 -1.92
CA THR A 169 13.41 -1.38 -1.57
C THR A 169 13.22 -1.25 -0.06
N ILE A 170 13.90 -2.06 0.75
CA ILE A 170 13.83 -1.94 2.22
C ILE A 170 14.33 -0.57 2.65
N PHE A 171 15.45 -0.11 2.09
CA PHE A 171 16.00 1.21 2.41
C PHE A 171 15.06 2.35 1.99
N ALA A 172 14.55 2.32 0.76
CA ALA A 172 13.65 3.34 0.25
C ALA A 172 12.31 3.38 1.00
N THR A 173 11.70 2.22 1.24
CA THR A 173 10.42 2.15 1.95
C THR A 173 10.59 2.42 3.44
N GLY A 174 11.69 2.00 4.06
CA GLY A 174 12.00 2.32 5.46
C GLY A 174 12.23 3.83 5.67
N THR A 175 13.00 4.48 4.79
CA THR A 175 13.20 5.93 4.85
C THR A 175 11.89 6.69 4.59
N ALA A 176 11.09 6.26 3.61
CA ALA A 176 9.76 6.82 3.38
C ALA A 176 8.87 6.68 4.61
N MET A 177 8.84 5.51 5.26
CA MET A 177 8.03 5.28 6.45
C MET A 177 8.42 6.20 7.61
N VAL A 178 9.72 6.33 7.87
CA VAL A 178 10.23 7.19 8.95
C VAL A 178 9.89 8.66 8.67
N LEU A 179 10.16 9.15 7.46
CA LEU A 179 9.87 10.54 7.09
C LEU A 179 8.37 10.85 7.13
N ALA A 180 7.53 9.94 6.62
CA ALA A 180 6.09 10.14 6.57
C ALA A 180 5.48 10.16 7.98
N LEU A 181 5.85 9.22 8.85
CA LEU A 181 5.34 9.15 10.23
C LEU A 181 5.86 10.30 11.09
N THR A 182 7.11 10.73 10.91
CA THR A 182 7.65 11.90 11.64
C THR A 182 6.98 13.20 11.18
N ALA A 183 6.73 13.35 9.88
CA ALA A 183 5.99 14.49 9.35
C ALA A 183 4.53 14.53 9.87
N ASP A 184 3.83 13.38 9.87
CA ASP A 184 2.47 13.27 10.43
C ASP A 184 2.44 13.62 11.92
N TYR A 185 3.39 13.10 12.70
CA TYR A 185 3.52 13.41 14.13
C TYR A 185 3.77 14.92 14.37
N PHE A 186 4.69 15.52 13.62
CA PHE A 186 5.00 16.95 13.73
C PHE A 186 3.80 17.82 13.35
N TRP A 187 3.06 17.44 12.31
CA TRP A 187 1.86 18.16 11.88
C TRP A 187 0.78 18.21 12.96
N ARG A 188 0.51 17.07 13.61
CA ARG A 188 -0.49 16.97 14.69
C ARG A 188 -0.10 17.77 15.92
N THR A 189 1.15 17.66 16.34
CA THR A 189 1.61 18.22 17.61
C THR A 189 1.91 19.71 17.50
N PHE A 190 2.52 20.16 16.40
CA PHE A 190 3.01 21.52 16.25
C PHE A 190 2.03 22.43 15.51
N PHE A 191 1.50 22.02 14.36
CA PHE A 191 0.64 22.89 13.55
C PHE A 191 -0.79 22.97 14.08
N ARG A 192 -1.38 21.84 14.50
CA ARG A 192 -2.76 21.82 15.01
C ARG A 192 -2.90 22.53 16.36
N SER A 193 -1.90 22.41 17.25
CA SER A 193 -1.89 23.12 18.54
C SER A 193 -1.70 24.63 18.39
N ARG A 194 -0.88 25.07 17.43
CA ARG A 194 -0.55 26.48 17.22
C ARG A 194 -1.56 27.25 16.38
N PHE A 195 -2.23 26.62 15.41
CA PHE A 195 -3.12 27.31 14.48
C PHE A 195 -4.61 27.00 14.66
N TRP A 196 -4.99 25.84 15.22
CA TRP A 196 -6.39 25.43 15.23
C TRP A 196 -7.03 25.22 16.61
N GLY A 197 -6.24 25.25 17.69
CA GLY A 197 -6.74 25.03 19.05
C GLY A 197 -7.28 23.61 19.24
N ARG A 198 -6.84 22.90 20.28
CA ARG A 198 -7.47 21.64 20.67
C ARG A 198 -8.92 21.93 21.06
N LYS A 199 -9.88 21.59 20.20
CA LYS A 199 -11.28 21.44 20.57
C LYS A 199 -11.53 20.01 21.01
#